data_AF-A0A537VTQ1-F1
#
_entry.id   AF-A0A537VTQ1-F1
#
_cell.length_a   1.000
_cell.length_b   1.000
_cell.length_c   1.000
_cell.angle_alpha   90.00
_cell.angle_beta   90.00
_cell.angle_gamma   90.00
#
_symmetry.space_group_name_H-M   'P 1'
#
loop_
_entity.id
_entity.type
_entity.pdbx_description
1 polymer ?
#
loop_
_entity_poly.entity_id
_entity_poly.type
_entity_poly.pdbx_seq_one_letter_code
_entity_poly.pdbx_strand_id
1 'polypeptide(L)'
;MQETMPPRTVLLVAMSLVLGACGGVRDAIQTESARRTPPSFDARELVDVLPAGRIPAITRPRFESVAKAGEWLSDGDPVIALSIGGEARAYPLAIMLWHEIVDDVVGGEPVAVTYAPLANAAMVYDRTLGGVIATFAVSGKLFRSDLVMYDWETRSLWTQLDGRAVAGRSTGASLGTLPSQIVSMATFRVGFPAGVVLSRPDSGRAYGFNPYAGYEARTKPFGGFIAIAPDRRRPPMERVVGVRFAGEASAVPYPGIRRDRVALLRVGGVEMVALWEPGARSALDAAQVARGRDVGQTGVFRPVIGTRILGFVAVPGGGFRDRQTGSTWNVLGIATAGPLRGRRLEPFVHVDTFWFAWSAFFPGTNA
;
A
#
# COMPACT_ATOMS: atom_id res chain seq x y z
N MET A 1 46.41 64.10 42.30
CA MET A 1 45.02 63.88 41.88
C MET A 1 45.09 63.25 40.50
N GLN A 2 45.15 61.92 40.45
CA GLN A 2 45.40 61.14 39.24
C GLN A 2 44.75 59.77 39.40
N GLU A 3 43.86 59.48 38.44
CA GLU A 3 43.45 58.21 37.84
C GLU A 3 43.59 56.88 38.61
N THR A 4 42.53 56.08 38.61
CA THR A 4 42.39 54.83 37.81
C THR A 4 41.20 53.99 38.29
N MET A 5 40.39 53.46 37.37
CA MET A 5 39.37 52.43 37.64
C MET A 5 40.02 51.03 37.80
N PRO A 6 39.47 50.14 38.67
CA PRO A 6 39.64 48.70 38.60
C PRO A 6 38.31 47.96 38.29
N PRO A 7 38.30 46.64 37.99
CA PRO A 7 37.58 46.09 36.83
C PRO A 7 36.31 45.27 37.12
N ARG A 8 35.62 44.96 36.02
CA ARG A 8 34.42 44.11 35.87
C ARG A 8 34.53 42.75 36.58
N THR A 9 33.55 42.43 37.43
CA THR A 9 33.32 41.09 37.96
C THR A 9 32.58 40.24 36.93
N VAL A 10 33.24 39.18 36.45
CA VAL A 10 32.66 38.10 35.65
C VAL A 10 32.01 37.10 36.61
N LEU A 11 30.72 36.83 36.42
CA LEU A 11 29.99 35.79 37.15
C LEU A 11 30.29 34.42 36.52
N LEU A 12 31.18 33.65 37.13
CA LEU A 12 31.36 32.23 36.81
C LEU A 12 30.25 31.41 37.49
N VAL A 13 29.27 30.95 36.72
CA VAL A 13 28.39 29.85 37.16
C VAL A 13 29.11 28.54 36.89
N ALA A 14 29.54 27.87 37.95
CA ALA A 14 30.14 26.55 37.89
C ALA A 14 29.09 25.53 37.39
N MET A 15 29.31 24.98 36.20
CA MET A 15 28.55 23.86 35.67
C MET A 15 29.17 22.57 36.22
N SER A 16 28.60 22.06 37.32
CA SER A 16 28.98 20.76 37.87
C SER A 16 28.57 19.65 36.88
N LEU A 17 29.57 18.93 36.35
CA LEU A 17 29.37 17.73 35.54
C LEU A 17 28.69 16.63 36.38
N VAL A 18 27.45 16.28 36.03
CA VAL A 18 26.85 14.99 36.40
C VAL A 18 27.23 13.98 35.30
N LEU A 19 28.43 13.41 35.42
CA LEU A 19 28.83 12.19 34.70
C LEU A 19 28.35 10.99 35.52
N GLY A 20 27.18 10.45 35.21
CA GLY A 20 26.68 9.23 35.87
C GLY A 20 25.28 8.75 35.48
N ALA A 21 24.42 9.60 34.91
CA ALA A 21 23.01 9.25 34.65
C ALA A 21 22.68 8.85 33.19
N CYS A 22 23.60 9.04 32.24
CA CYS A 22 23.33 8.78 30.81
C CYS A 22 23.29 7.29 30.42
N GLY A 23 23.90 6.40 31.22
CA GLY A 23 23.89 4.95 30.95
C GLY A 23 22.51 4.33 31.21
N GLY A 24 21.93 4.56 32.39
CA GLY A 24 20.65 3.97 32.79
C GLY A 24 19.45 4.43 31.94
N VAL A 25 19.45 5.67 31.46
CA VAL A 25 18.37 6.18 30.58
C VAL A 25 18.48 5.58 29.17
N ARG A 26 19.69 5.40 28.63
CA ARG A 26 19.90 4.76 27.32
C ARG A 26 19.50 3.28 27.37
N ASP A 27 19.90 2.57 28.42
CA ASP A 27 19.57 1.17 28.60
C ASP A 27 18.06 0.98 28.81
N ALA A 28 17.39 1.87 29.57
CA ALA A 28 15.94 1.84 29.74
C ALA A 28 15.19 2.13 28.43
N ILE A 29 15.62 3.12 27.64
CA ILE A 29 15.03 3.44 26.31
C ILE A 29 15.23 2.28 25.33
N GLN A 30 16.41 1.66 25.31
CA GLN A 30 16.68 0.49 24.48
C GLN A 30 15.84 -0.71 24.90
N THR A 31 15.71 -0.95 26.21
CA THR A 31 14.89 -2.04 26.76
C THR A 31 13.40 -1.83 26.46
N GLU A 32 12.91 -0.59 26.59
CA GLU A 32 11.51 -0.26 26.31
C GLU A 32 11.19 -0.28 24.82
N SER A 33 12.11 0.21 23.98
CA SER A 33 12.02 0.06 22.52
C SER A 33 11.98 -1.42 22.13
N ALA A 34 12.86 -2.26 22.70
CA ALA A 34 12.89 -3.69 22.43
C ALA A 34 11.60 -4.41 22.87
N ARG A 35 10.94 -3.97 23.95
CA ARG A 35 9.63 -4.49 24.37
C ARG A 35 8.48 -4.07 23.43
N ARG A 36 8.61 -2.92 22.77
CA ARG A 36 7.60 -2.39 21.84
C ARG A 36 7.80 -2.89 20.40
N THR A 37 9.00 -3.33 20.04
CA THR A 37 9.28 -3.89 18.72
C THR A 37 8.38 -5.11 18.47
N PRO A 38 7.65 -5.15 17.34
CA PRO A 38 6.81 -6.30 17.03
C PRO A 38 7.64 -7.60 16.98
N PRO A 39 7.18 -8.71 17.59
CA PRO A 39 7.92 -9.98 17.56
C PRO A 39 8.20 -10.52 16.16
N SER A 40 7.40 -10.10 15.17
CA SER A 40 7.55 -10.46 13.75
C SER A 40 8.68 -9.72 13.03
N PHE A 41 9.27 -8.69 13.66
CA PHE A 41 10.32 -7.85 13.08
C PHE A 41 11.69 -8.26 13.60
N ASP A 42 12.59 -8.61 12.69
CA ASP A 42 14.02 -8.80 12.97
C ASP A 42 14.82 -7.74 12.20
N ALA A 43 15.51 -6.86 12.92
CA ALA A 43 16.29 -5.78 12.34
C ALA A 43 17.41 -6.27 11.39
N ARG A 44 17.84 -7.54 11.51
CA ARG A 44 18.83 -8.16 10.61
C ARG A 44 18.27 -8.43 9.21
N GLU A 45 16.95 -8.46 9.05
CA GLU A 45 16.29 -8.57 7.74
C GLU A 45 16.15 -7.22 7.03
N LEU A 46 16.48 -6.10 7.70
CA LEU A 46 16.41 -4.77 7.12
C LEU A 46 17.60 -4.55 6.19
N VAL A 47 17.31 -4.16 4.95
CA VAL A 47 18.33 -3.97 3.91
C VAL A 47 18.36 -2.52 3.48
N ASP A 48 19.54 -1.91 3.55
CA ASP A 48 19.82 -0.59 2.99
C ASP A 48 20.10 -0.70 1.49
N VAL A 49 19.26 -0.06 0.67
CA VAL A 49 19.37 -0.12 -0.80
C VAL A 49 19.77 1.23 -1.38
N LEU A 50 19.14 2.30 -0.89
CA LEU A 50 19.38 3.67 -1.32
C LEU A 50 19.55 4.58 -0.09
N PRO A 51 20.29 5.69 -0.21
CA PRO A 51 20.16 6.78 0.74
C PRO A 51 18.69 7.21 0.88
N ALA A 52 18.30 7.62 2.09
CA ALA A 52 16.94 8.10 2.36
C ALA A 52 16.54 9.26 1.42
N GLY A 53 15.29 9.27 0.97
CA GLY A 53 14.74 10.33 0.11
C GLY A 53 15.20 10.32 -1.36
N ARG A 54 15.97 9.31 -1.79
CA ARG A 54 16.38 9.17 -3.21
C ARG A 54 15.22 8.87 -4.16
N ILE A 55 14.14 8.31 -3.63
CA ILE A 55 12.84 8.19 -4.28
C ILE A 55 11.94 9.25 -3.62
N PRO A 56 11.64 10.36 -4.30
CA PRO A 56 10.91 11.47 -3.68
C PRO A 56 9.43 11.12 -3.56
N ALA A 57 8.89 11.09 -2.34
CA ALA A 57 7.45 11.00 -2.13
C ALA A 57 6.72 12.26 -2.66
N ILE A 58 5.46 12.11 -3.05
CA ILE A 58 4.61 13.24 -3.47
C ILE A 58 3.77 13.68 -2.27
N THR A 59 4.12 14.81 -1.66
CA THR A 59 3.41 15.32 -0.46
C THR A 59 2.44 16.48 -0.75
N ARG A 60 2.41 16.93 -2.01
CA ARG A 60 1.48 17.95 -2.52
C ARG A 60 0.95 17.52 -3.88
N PRO A 61 0.15 16.45 -3.94
CA PRO A 61 -0.34 15.90 -5.20
C PRO A 61 -1.20 16.94 -5.93
N ARG A 62 -1.12 16.91 -7.25
CA ARG A 62 -2.02 17.65 -8.14
C ARG A 62 -2.78 16.64 -8.98
N PHE A 63 -4.03 16.95 -9.27
CA PHE A 63 -4.91 16.05 -9.98
C PHE A 63 -5.41 16.68 -11.27
N GLU A 64 -5.72 15.83 -12.23
CA GLU A 64 -6.34 16.19 -13.50
C GLU A 64 -7.59 15.34 -13.77
N SER A 65 -8.40 15.79 -14.72
CA SER A 65 -9.60 15.05 -15.11
C SER A 65 -9.23 13.70 -15.75
N VAL A 66 -10.16 12.74 -15.65
CA VAL A 66 -10.04 11.44 -16.33
C VAL A 66 -9.81 11.60 -17.85
N ALA A 67 -10.45 12.59 -18.47
CA ALA A 67 -10.28 12.86 -19.90
C ALA A 67 -8.84 13.29 -20.22
N LYS A 68 -8.27 14.22 -19.44
CA LYS A 68 -6.90 14.71 -19.63
C LYS A 68 -5.86 13.61 -19.34
N ALA A 69 -6.09 12.80 -18.31
CA ALA A 69 -5.24 11.66 -18.02
C ALA A 69 -5.22 10.64 -19.18
N GLY A 70 -6.35 10.47 -19.88
CA GLY A 70 -6.46 9.63 -21.07
C GLY A 70 -5.63 10.08 -22.28
N GLU A 71 -5.05 11.29 -22.26
CA GLU A 71 -4.11 11.74 -23.30
C GLU A 71 -2.74 11.05 -23.19
N TRP A 72 -2.40 10.48 -22.02
CA TRP A 72 -1.11 9.84 -21.78
C TRP A 72 -1.19 8.46 -21.10
N LEU A 73 -2.34 8.11 -20.51
CA LEU A 73 -2.64 6.76 -20.02
C LEU A 73 -3.48 6.01 -21.04
N SER A 74 -3.12 4.75 -21.29
CA SER A 74 -3.95 3.83 -22.06
C SER A 74 -5.06 3.23 -21.19
N ASP A 75 -6.14 2.77 -21.81
CA ASP A 75 -7.28 2.14 -21.13
C ASP A 75 -6.90 0.96 -20.22
N GLY A 76 -5.87 0.20 -20.58
CA GLY A 76 -5.36 -0.94 -19.79
C GLY A 76 -4.34 -0.56 -18.72
N ASP A 77 -3.91 0.70 -18.63
CA ASP A 77 -2.87 1.10 -17.68
C ASP A 77 -3.39 0.99 -16.24
N PRO A 78 -2.63 0.36 -15.33
CA PRO A 78 -3.06 0.15 -13.96
C PRO A 78 -2.96 1.42 -13.12
N VAL A 79 -4.01 1.66 -12.33
CA VAL A 79 -4.10 2.73 -11.34
C VAL A 79 -4.53 2.15 -9.99
N ILE A 80 -4.02 2.68 -8.88
CA ILE A 80 -4.59 2.45 -7.56
C ILE A 80 -5.85 3.32 -7.48
N ALA A 81 -7.02 2.69 -7.39
CA ALA A 81 -8.30 3.36 -7.21
C ALA A 81 -8.64 3.42 -5.72
N LEU A 82 -8.89 4.64 -5.23
CA LEU A 82 -9.32 4.93 -3.87
C LEU A 82 -10.60 5.74 -3.92
N SER A 83 -11.60 5.41 -3.10
CA SER A 83 -12.78 6.24 -2.93
C SER A 83 -13.19 6.35 -1.47
N ILE A 84 -13.31 7.59 -0.99
CA ILE A 84 -13.65 7.95 0.38
C ILE A 84 -14.64 9.11 0.33
N GLY A 85 -15.74 9.03 1.08
CA GLY A 85 -16.72 10.13 1.18
C GLY A 85 -17.36 10.53 -0.16
N GLY A 86 -17.38 9.64 -1.16
CA GLY A 86 -17.89 9.94 -2.50
C GLY A 86 -16.88 10.60 -3.44
N GLU A 87 -15.70 10.98 -2.94
CA GLU A 87 -14.57 11.39 -3.77
C GLU A 87 -13.78 10.17 -4.23
N ALA A 88 -13.33 10.19 -5.49
CA ALA A 88 -12.52 9.11 -6.06
C ALA A 88 -11.22 9.67 -6.65
N ARG A 89 -10.12 8.98 -6.35
CA ARG A 89 -8.78 9.27 -6.84
C ARG A 89 -8.20 8.04 -7.53
N ALA A 90 -7.52 8.27 -8.64
CA ALA A 90 -6.66 7.28 -9.29
C ALA A 90 -5.19 7.70 -9.17
N TYR A 91 -4.33 6.78 -8.76
CA TYR A 91 -2.88 6.97 -8.68
C TYR A 91 -2.23 6.02 -9.68
N PRO A 92 -1.82 6.50 -10.87
CA PRO A 92 -1.27 5.64 -11.91
C PRO A 92 0.01 4.95 -11.47
N LEU A 93 0.12 3.63 -11.67
CA LEU A 93 1.38 2.93 -11.36
C LEU A 93 2.53 3.43 -12.23
N ALA A 94 2.24 4.01 -13.40
CA ALA A 94 3.18 4.75 -14.22
C ALA A 94 3.91 5.88 -13.46
N ILE A 95 3.27 6.46 -12.44
CA ILE A 95 3.86 7.44 -11.51
C ILE A 95 4.36 6.74 -10.24
N MET A 96 3.56 5.83 -9.67
CA MET A 96 3.90 5.19 -8.38
C MET A 96 5.20 4.37 -8.45
N LEU A 97 5.57 3.82 -9.60
CA LEU A 97 6.88 3.16 -9.81
C LEU A 97 8.10 4.07 -9.54
N TRP A 98 7.91 5.39 -9.55
CA TRP A 98 8.97 6.38 -9.42
C TRP A 98 8.94 7.16 -8.09
N HIS A 99 7.83 7.07 -7.37
CA HIS A 99 7.56 7.87 -6.18
C HIS A 99 7.21 7.02 -4.96
N GLU A 100 6.61 5.86 -5.18
CA GLU A 100 6.20 4.84 -4.21
C GLU A 100 5.23 5.30 -3.11
N ILE A 101 5.18 6.59 -2.77
CA ILE A 101 4.36 7.18 -1.72
C ILE A 101 3.76 8.50 -2.21
N VAL A 102 2.46 8.67 -1.99
CA VAL A 102 1.71 9.91 -2.15
C VAL A 102 0.95 10.19 -0.86
N ASP A 103 1.25 11.31 -0.21
CA ASP A 103 0.43 11.82 0.88
C ASP A 103 -0.65 12.74 0.29
N ASP A 104 -1.92 12.38 0.49
CA ASP A 104 -3.09 13.09 -0.03
C ASP A 104 -4.11 13.38 1.09
N VAL A 105 -5.19 14.07 0.74
CA VAL A 105 -6.43 14.20 1.51
C VAL A 105 -7.61 13.88 0.59
N VAL A 106 -8.38 12.83 0.91
CA VAL A 106 -9.50 12.35 0.07
C VAL A 106 -10.77 12.28 0.90
N GLY A 107 -11.82 13.00 0.50
CA GLY A 107 -13.06 13.04 1.27
C GLY A 107 -12.88 13.58 2.69
N GLY A 108 -11.87 14.44 2.90
CA GLY A 108 -11.47 14.97 4.20
C GLY A 108 -10.49 14.10 5.00
N GLU A 109 -10.22 12.87 4.57
CA GLU A 109 -9.33 11.92 5.26
C GLU A 109 -7.87 12.09 4.82
N PRO A 110 -6.91 12.34 5.73
CA PRO A 110 -5.49 12.31 5.41
C PRO A 110 -5.04 10.87 5.10
N VAL A 111 -4.55 10.64 3.89
CA VAL A 111 -4.15 9.30 3.46
C VAL A 111 -2.71 9.25 2.96
N ALA A 112 -2.04 8.13 3.19
CA ALA A 112 -0.78 7.77 2.53
C ALA A 112 -1.05 6.62 1.56
N VAL A 113 -0.95 6.89 0.25
CA VAL A 113 -1.11 5.92 -0.82
C VAL A 113 0.26 5.41 -1.22
N THR A 114 0.46 4.09 -1.12
CA THR A 114 1.78 3.48 -1.25
C THR A 114 1.78 2.35 -2.28
N TYR A 115 2.93 2.17 -2.93
CA TYR A 115 3.18 1.07 -3.85
C TYR A 115 4.62 0.61 -3.73
N ALA A 116 4.85 -0.64 -3.36
CA ALA A 116 6.15 -1.30 -3.41
C ALA A 116 6.28 -2.14 -4.68
N PRO A 117 7.07 -1.70 -5.68
CA PRO A 117 7.21 -2.42 -6.95
C PRO A 117 7.76 -3.83 -6.80
N LEU A 118 8.68 -4.03 -5.85
CA LEU A 118 9.34 -5.31 -5.65
C LEU A 118 8.42 -6.37 -5.04
N ALA A 119 7.47 -5.98 -4.19
CA ALA A 119 6.42 -6.85 -3.69
C ALA A 119 5.19 -6.90 -4.62
N ASN A 120 5.08 -5.95 -5.56
CA ASN A 120 3.87 -5.63 -6.31
C ASN A 120 2.71 -5.31 -5.36
N ALA A 121 2.93 -4.62 -4.26
CA ALA A 121 1.90 -4.36 -3.25
C ALA A 121 1.46 -2.90 -3.27
N ALA A 122 0.15 -2.64 -3.34
CA ALA A 122 -0.43 -1.32 -3.09
C ALA A 122 -1.17 -1.31 -1.76
N MET A 123 -0.86 -0.36 -0.89
CA MET A 123 -1.55 -0.17 0.39
C MET A 123 -1.90 1.30 0.60
N VAL A 124 -3.06 1.55 1.21
CA VAL A 124 -3.49 2.89 1.59
C VAL A 124 -3.70 2.92 3.09
N TYR A 125 -3.14 3.94 3.72
CA TYR A 125 -3.21 4.15 5.16
C TYR A 125 -3.89 5.47 5.50
N ASP A 126 -4.70 5.49 6.56
CA ASP A 126 -4.93 6.70 7.34
C ASP A 126 -3.59 7.07 7.99
N ARG A 127 -3.10 8.28 7.68
CA ARG A 127 -1.82 8.79 8.18
C ARG A 127 -1.97 9.65 9.43
N THR A 128 -3.12 9.61 10.10
CA THR A 128 -3.37 10.31 11.37
C THR A 128 -2.97 9.41 12.55
N LEU A 129 -1.88 9.76 13.22
CA LEU A 129 -1.31 9.03 14.34
C LEU A 129 -1.46 9.83 15.63
N GLY A 130 -2.35 9.41 16.51
CA GLY A 130 -2.56 10.08 17.80
C GLY A 130 -2.91 11.58 17.66
N GLY A 131 -3.67 11.93 16.61
CA GLY A 131 -4.04 13.31 16.29
C GLY A 131 -3.00 14.09 15.48
N VAL A 132 -1.84 13.50 15.15
CA VAL A 132 -0.82 14.10 14.29
C VAL A 132 -0.92 13.50 12.90
N ILE A 133 -1.03 14.36 11.89
CA ILE A 133 -1.00 13.94 10.49
C ILE A 133 0.47 13.71 10.10
N ALA A 134 0.85 12.45 9.87
CA ALA A 134 2.19 12.08 9.46
C ALA A 134 2.44 12.40 7.98
N THR A 135 3.68 12.76 7.65
CA THR A 135 4.21 12.94 6.31
C THR A 135 5.19 11.80 6.05
N PHE A 136 4.89 10.96 5.07
CA PHE A 136 5.70 9.79 4.76
C PHE A 136 6.71 10.07 3.64
N ALA A 137 7.87 9.43 3.76
CA ALA A 137 8.92 9.42 2.76
C ALA A 137 9.44 8.01 2.54
N VAL A 138 10.04 7.77 1.37
CA VAL A 138 10.74 6.50 1.11
C VAL A 138 12.06 6.49 1.90
N SER A 139 12.25 5.50 2.77
CA SER A 139 13.42 5.46 3.64
C SER A 139 14.69 5.00 2.91
N GLY A 140 14.55 4.41 1.72
CA GLY A 140 15.63 3.74 0.98
C GLY A 140 15.99 2.34 1.52
N LYS A 141 15.18 1.83 2.45
CA LYS A 141 15.34 0.49 3.04
C LYS A 141 14.24 -0.45 2.58
N LEU A 142 14.55 -1.74 2.62
CA LEU A 142 13.59 -2.82 2.39
C LEU A 142 13.52 -3.73 3.61
N PHE A 143 12.34 -4.25 3.88
CA PHE A 143 12.12 -5.35 4.83
C PHE A 143 11.36 -6.44 4.08
N ARG A 144 11.94 -7.64 3.94
CA ARG A 144 11.37 -8.76 3.16
C ARG A 144 11.04 -8.37 1.70
N SER A 145 11.92 -7.58 1.09
CA SER A 145 11.82 -7.02 -0.26
C SER A 145 10.57 -6.15 -0.49
N ASP A 146 9.99 -5.63 0.59
CA ASP A 146 8.90 -4.66 0.61
C ASP A 146 9.41 -3.30 1.11
N LEU A 147 8.73 -2.22 0.72
CA LEU A 147 9.08 -0.85 1.06
C LEU A 147 9.08 -0.63 2.58
N VAL A 148 10.09 0.07 3.08
CA VAL A 148 10.07 0.70 4.42
C VAL A 148 9.86 2.20 4.27
N MET A 149 8.81 2.69 4.91
CA MET A 149 8.43 4.10 4.94
C MET A 149 9.09 4.79 6.13
N TYR A 150 9.35 6.09 5.99
CA TYR A 150 9.84 6.95 7.05
C TYR A 150 8.81 8.05 7.34
N ASP A 151 8.43 8.17 8.61
CA ASP A 151 7.55 9.20 9.15
C ASP A 151 8.40 10.35 9.72
N TRP A 152 8.22 11.56 9.20
CA TRP A 152 8.99 12.74 9.60
C TRP A 152 8.66 13.23 11.02
N GLU A 153 7.39 13.21 11.39
CA GLU A 153 6.82 13.74 12.62
C GLU A 153 7.23 12.90 13.83
N THR A 154 7.35 11.58 13.67
CA THR A 154 7.74 10.67 14.76
C THR A 154 9.15 10.11 14.59
N ARG A 155 9.81 10.37 13.45
CA ARG A 155 11.13 9.80 13.09
C ARG A 155 11.13 8.27 13.20
N SER A 156 10.08 7.66 12.66
CA SER A 156 9.84 6.23 12.77
C SER A 156 9.91 5.54 11.41
N LEU A 157 10.38 4.29 11.42
CA LEU A 157 10.33 3.40 10.26
C LEU A 157 9.09 2.53 10.34
N TRP A 158 8.40 2.41 9.22
CA TRP A 158 7.16 1.68 9.09
C TRP A 158 7.24 0.67 7.94
N THR A 159 6.88 -0.57 8.18
CA THR A 159 6.80 -1.60 7.12
C THR A 159 5.54 -1.38 6.27
N GLN A 160 5.70 -1.29 4.94
CA GLN A 160 4.61 -0.88 4.06
C GLN A 160 3.51 -1.92 3.95
N LEU A 161 3.79 -3.22 3.91
CA LEU A 161 2.74 -4.23 3.66
C LEU A 161 1.76 -4.37 4.84
N ASP A 162 2.23 -4.24 6.07
CA ASP A 162 1.42 -4.50 7.26
C ASP A 162 1.17 -3.28 8.15
N GLY A 163 1.81 -2.15 7.84
CA GLY A 163 1.55 -0.83 8.42
C GLY A 163 2.11 -0.64 9.82
N ARG A 164 3.12 -1.41 10.23
CA ARG A 164 3.65 -1.39 11.60
C ARG A 164 4.89 -0.52 11.74
N ALA A 165 4.94 0.26 12.82
CA ALA A 165 6.15 0.96 13.22
C ALA A 165 7.13 -0.01 13.87
N VAL A 166 8.33 -0.12 13.29
CA VAL A 166 9.35 -1.10 13.69
C VAL A 166 10.57 -0.47 14.35
N ALA A 167 10.78 0.84 14.15
CA ALA A 167 11.82 1.62 14.81
C ALA A 167 11.37 3.08 14.96
N GLY A 168 11.93 3.81 15.92
CA GLY A 168 11.62 5.22 16.19
C GLY A 168 10.55 5.41 17.26
N ARG A 169 10.01 6.63 17.39
CA ARG A 169 9.12 6.99 18.52
C ARG A 169 7.79 6.26 18.51
N SER A 170 7.32 5.84 17.33
CA SER A 170 6.05 5.14 17.16
C SER A 170 6.18 3.62 17.25
N THR A 171 7.36 3.06 17.54
CA THR A 171 7.61 1.61 17.55
C THR A 171 6.50 0.86 18.30
N GLY A 172 5.92 -0.16 17.63
CA GLY A 172 4.80 -0.96 18.14
C GLY A 172 3.41 -0.47 17.71
N ALA A 173 3.29 0.75 17.19
CA ALA A 173 2.04 1.26 16.62
C ALA A 173 1.73 0.63 15.25
N SER A 174 0.46 0.72 14.84
CA SER A 174 -0.04 0.28 13.54
C SER A 174 -0.86 1.39 12.89
N LEU A 175 -0.73 1.55 11.58
CA LEU A 175 -1.56 2.45 10.78
C LEU A 175 -2.94 1.85 10.50
N GLY A 176 -3.96 2.71 10.42
CA GLY A 176 -5.28 2.32 9.93
C GLY A 176 -5.23 2.05 8.43
N THR A 177 -5.70 0.90 7.96
CA THR A 177 -5.72 0.56 6.52
C THR A 177 -7.04 0.92 5.87
N LEU A 178 -6.99 1.47 4.66
CA LEU A 178 -8.16 1.84 3.87
C LEU A 178 -8.25 0.97 2.61
N PRO A 179 -9.46 0.50 2.22
CA PRO A 179 -9.62 -0.32 1.02
C PRO A 179 -9.27 0.45 -0.26
N SER A 180 -8.48 -0.17 -1.12
CA SER A 180 -8.15 0.30 -2.46
C SER A 180 -8.04 -0.88 -3.42
N GLN A 181 -8.06 -0.63 -4.72
CA GLN A 181 -7.92 -1.67 -5.75
C GLN A 181 -6.91 -1.24 -6.81
N ILE A 182 -6.11 -2.17 -7.34
CA ILE A 182 -5.38 -1.93 -8.59
C ILE A 182 -6.31 -2.32 -9.74
N VAL A 183 -6.75 -1.31 -10.51
CA VAL A 183 -7.68 -1.48 -11.64
C VAL A 183 -7.15 -0.78 -12.89
N SER A 184 -7.72 -1.10 -14.04
CA SER A 184 -7.37 -0.39 -15.27
C SER A 184 -7.92 1.04 -15.28
N MET A 185 -7.27 1.92 -16.05
CA MET A 185 -7.75 3.28 -16.28
C MET A 185 -9.17 3.30 -16.87
N ALA A 186 -9.50 2.33 -17.74
CA ALA A 186 -10.86 2.16 -18.27
C ALA A 186 -11.87 1.81 -17.17
N THR A 187 -11.53 0.88 -16.28
CA THR A 187 -12.38 0.50 -15.14
C THR A 187 -12.59 1.67 -14.18
N PHE A 188 -11.53 2.44 -13.88
CA PHE A 188 -11.66 3.65 -13.07
C PHE A 188 -12.56 4.70 -13.75
N ARG A 189 -12.36 4.99 -15.04
CA ARG A 189 -13.18 5.95 -15.81
C ARG A 189 -14.67 5.61 -15.78
N VAL A 190 -15.02 4.34 -15.92
CA VAL A 190 -16.41 3.87 -15.90
C VAL A 190 -16.99 3.91 -14.48
N GLY A 191 -16.23 3.47 -13.48
CA GLY A 191 -16.70 3.41 -12.09
C GLY A 191 -16.79 4.78 -11.40
N PHE A 192 -15.96 5.73 -11.83
CA PHE A 192 -15.78 7.03 -11.20
C PHE A 192 -15.65 8.15 -12.25
N PRO A 193 -16.70 8.46 -13.02
CA PRO A 193 -16.64 9.45 -14.10
C PRO A 193 -16.31 10.87 -13.62
N ALA A 194 -16.67 11.20 -12.37
CA ALA A 194 -16.31 12.46 -11.71
C ALA A 194 -15.00 12.36 -10.89
N GLY A 195 -14.34 11.21 -10.89
CA GLY A 195 -13.05 11.02 -10.23
C GLY A 195 -11.95 11.82 -10.91
N VAL A 196 -10.83 11.95 -10.22
CA VAL A 196 -9.64 12.64 -10.73
C VAL A 196 -8.42 11.74 -10.63
N VAL A 197 -7.45 11.98 -11.50
CA VAL A 197 -6.24 11.16 -11.65
C VAL A 197 -5.03 11.99 -11.24
N LEU A 198 -4.09 11.38 -10.51
CA LEU A 198 -2.82 12.03 -10.15
C LEU A 198 -2.10 12.47 -11.44
N SER A 199 -1.89 13.78 -11.55
CA SER A 199 -1.19 14.39 -12.68
C SER A 199 0.31 14.15 -12.58
N ARG A 200 0.99 14.09 -13.73
CA ARG A 200 2.46 13.93 -13.80
C ARG A 200 3.16 15.08 -13.08
N PRO A 201 4.00 14.81 -12.07
CA PRO A 201 4.87 15.84 -11.50
C PRO A 201 5.82 16.43 -12.54
N ASP A 202 6.13 17.71 -12.41
CA ASP A 202 7.12 18.39 -13.26
C ASP A 202 8.55 18.06 -12.77
N SER A 203 9.02 16.87 -13.14
CA SER A 203 10.30 16.32 -12.65
C SER A 203 11.20 15.76 -13.74
N GLY A 204 10.82 15.90 -15.02
CA GLY A 204 11.55 15.32 -16.15
C GLY A 204 11.62 13.79 -16.19
N ARG A 205 10.86 13.08 -15.33
CA ARG A 205 10.85 11.61 -15.30
C ARG A 205 10.04 11.05 -16.46
N ALA A 206 10.48 9.92 -16.99
CA ALA A 206 9.77 9.17 -18.03
C ALA A 206 8.63 8.33 -17.42
N TYR A 207 7.58 8.99 -16.92
CA TYR A 207 6.40 8.28 -16.40
C TYR A 207 5.81 7.36 -17.47
N GLY A 208 5.47 6.13 -17.06
CA GLY A 208 5.07 5.05 -17.96
C GLY A 208 6.21 4.08 -18.32
N PHE A 209 7.47 4.51 -18.22
CA PHE A 209 8.61 3.59 -18.26
C PHE A 209 8.71 2.81 -16.95
N ASN A 210 8.90 1.50 -17.07
CA ASN A 210 9.05 0.56 -15.98
C ASN A 210 10.54 0.20 -15.75
N PRO A 211 11.14 0.62 -14.63
CA PRO A 211 12.54 0.29 -14.32
C PRO A 211 12.74 -1.19 -13.91
N TYR A 212 11.66 -1.95 -13.74
CA TYR A 212 11.63 -3.37 -13.34
C TYR A 212 11.11 -4.27 -14.47
N ALA A 213 11.41 -3.95 -15.73
CA ALA A 213 10.97 -4.73 -16.88
C ALA A 213 11.32 -6.23 -16.72
N GLY A 214 10.34 -7.09 -16.96
CA GLY A 214 10.45 -8.55 -16.87
C GLY A 214 10.49 -9.09 -15.44
N TYR A 215 10.30 -8.25 -14.41
CA TYR A 215 10.49 -8.66 -13.02
C TYR A 215 9.51 -9.76 -12.60
N GLU A 216 8.22 -9.64 -12.96
CA GLU A 216 7.22 -10.64 -12.56
C GLU A 216 7.36 -11.99 -13.29
N ALA A 217 8.10 -12.04 -14.40
CA ALA A 217 8.37 -13.27 -15.15
C ALA A 217 9.53 -14.08 -14.56
N ARG A 218 10.24 -13.53 -13.56
CA ARG A 218 11.32 -14.23 -12.86
C ARG A 218 10.75 -15.40 -12.05
N THR A 219 11.61 -16.35 -11.72
CA THR A 219 11.26 -17.47 -10.81
C THR A 219 11.48 -17.14 -9.34
N LYS A 220 12.21 -16.05 -9.05
CA LYS A 220 12.57 -15.59 -7.70
C LYS A 220 12.72 -14.07 -7.64
N PRO A 221 12.51 -13.46 -6.45
CA PRO A 221 12.76 -12.03 -6.25
C PRO A 221 14.24 -11.68 -6.48
N PHE A 222 14.55 -10.39 -6.52
CA PHE A 222 15.95 -9.95 -6.54
C PHE A 222 16.70 -10.45 -5.30
N GLY A 223 17.92 -10.95 -5.51
CA GLY A 223 18.74 -11.51 -4.44
C GLY A 223 19.20 -10.42 -3.46
N GLY A 224 19.34 -10.78 -2.19
CA GLY A 224 19.84 -9.89 -1.15
C GLY A 224 18.80 -8.96 -0.52
N PHE A 225 17.55 -8.95 -1.01
CA PHE A 225 16.48 -8.11 -0.46
C PHE A 225 15.48 -8.87 0.41
N ILE A 226 15.60 -10.20 0.50
CA ILE A 226 14.84 -11.06 1.40
C ILE A 226 15.79 -12.04 2.08
N ALA A 227 15.81 -12.03 3.40
CA ALA A 227 16.71 -12.85 4.21
C ALA A 227 16.12 -14.21 4.59
N ILE A 228 14.78 -14.34 4.58
CA ILE A 228 14.09 -15.59 4.88
C ILE A 228 13.87 -16.43 3.62
N ALA A 229 13.86 -17.75 3.80
CA ALA A 229 13.56 -18.67 2.72
C ALA A 229 12.10 -18.46 2.23
N PRO A 230 11.87 -18.36 0.91
CA PRO A 230 10.50 -18.27 0.38
C PRO A 230 9.67 -19.49 0.79
N ASP A 231 8.40 -19.23 1.14
CA ASP A 231 7.45 -20.27 1.47
C ASP A 231 7.18 -21.17 0.24
N ARG A 232 7.41 -22.48 0.41
CA ARG A 232 7.38 -23.47 -0.67
C ARG A 232 5.98 -23.92 -1.08
N ARG A 233 4.92 -23.47 -0.39
CA ARG A 233 3.53 -23.82 -0.75
C ARG A 233 3.18 -23.34 -2.16
N ARG A 234 3.82 -22.27 -2.65
CA ARG A 234 3.57 -21.68 -3.97
C ARG A 234 4.85 -21.11 -4.60
N PRO A 235 4.90 -20.93 -5.93
CA PRO A 235 6.01 -20.24 -6.57
C PRO A 235 6.19 -18.82 -6.00
N PRO A 236 7.43 -18.37 -5.73
CA PRO A 236 7.68 -17.06 -5.11
C PRO A 236 7.02 -15.88 -5.83
N MET A 237 7.10 -15.86 -7.16
CA MET A 237 6.58 -14.77 -8.00
C MET A 237 5.11 -14.98 -8.42
N GLU A 238 4.42 -15.99 -7.88
CA GLU A 238 2.98 -16.16 -8.12
C GLU A 238 2.21 -15.00 -7.48
N ARG A 239 1.29 -14.39 -8.22
CA ARG A 239 0.40 -13.35 -7.69
C ARG A 239 -0.66 -13.99 -6.78
N VAL A 240 -0.97 -13.33 -5.69
CA VAL A 240 -2.05 -13.70 -4.78
C VAL A 240 -2.86 -12.47 -4.39
N VAL A 241 -4.13 -12.67 -4.09
CA VAL A 241 -4.99 -11.70 -3.40
C VAL A 241 -4.87 -11.98 -1.91
N GLY A 242 -4.04 -11.21 -1.23
CA GLY A 242 -3.86 -11.28 0.22
C GLY A 242 -4.96 -10.53 0.95
N VAL A 243 -5.54 -11.14 1.98
CA VAL A 243 -6.56 -10.55 2.85
C VAL A 243 -6.19 -10.80 4.31
N ARG A 244 -6.23 -9.74 5.13
CA ARG A 244 -6.03 -9.82 6.58
C ARG A 244 -7.24 -9.23 7.29
N PHE A 245 -7.85 -10.00 8.18
CA PHE A 245 -9.00 -9.55 8.96
C PHE A 245 -9.03 -10.22 10.34
N ALA A 246 -9.33 -9.45 11.38
CA ALA A 246 -9.38 -9.90 12.77
C ALA A 246 -8.14 -10.73 13.21
N GLY A 247 -6.94 -10.34 12.76
CA GLY A 247 -5.68 -11.01 13.10
C GLY A 247 -5.37 -12.27 12.28
N GLU A 248 -6.31 -12.75 11.46
CA GLU A 248 -6.10 -13.86 10.54
C GLU A 248 -5.72 -13.37 9.14
N ALA A 249 -4.98 -14.18 8.40
CA ALA A 249 -4.56 -13.91 7.04
C ALA A 249 -4.92 -15.08 6.10
N SER A 250 -5.33 -14.75 4.88
CA SER A 250 -5.57 -15.73 3.82
C SER A 250 -5.12 -15.16 2.48
N ALA A 251 -4.77 -16.03 1.54
CA ALA A 251 -4.40 -15.67 0.18
C ALA A 251 -5.25 -16.43 -0.83
N VAL A 252 -5.80 -15.73 -1.83
CA VAL A 252 -6.42 -16.39 -3.00
C VAL A 252 -5.41 -16.37 -4.15
N PRO A 253 -5.00 -17.53 -4.68
CA PRO A 253 -4.01 -17.59 -5.76
C PRO A 253 -4.59 -17.12 -7.10
N TYR A 254 -3.81 -16.33 -7.85
CA TYR A 254 -4.23 -15.86 -9.17
C TYR A 254 -4.59 -16.97 -10.15
N PRO A 255 -3.87 -18.10 -10.25
CA PRO A 255 -4.25 -19.17 -11.20
C PRO A 255 -5.68 -19.69 -10.99
N GLY A 256 -6.12 -19.82 -9.73
CA GLY A 256 -7.46 -20.26 -9.39
C GLY A 256 -8.51 -19.18 -9.68
N ILE A 257 -8.33 -17.98 -9.12
CA ILE A 257 -9.32 -16.90 -9.28
C ILE A 257 -9.39 -16.37 -10.72
N ARG A 258 -8.32 -16.47 -11.52
CA ARG A 258 -8.36 -16.14 -12.96
C ARG A 258 -9.24 -17.11 -13.75
N ARG A 259 -9.21 -18.40 -13.39
CA ARG A 259 -10.04 -19.44 -14.02
C ARG A 259 -11.51 -19.28 -13.59
N ASP A 260 -11.75 -19.15 -12.29
CA ASP A 260 -13.10 -19.23 -11.72
C ASP A 260 -13.79 -17.86 -11.64
N ARG A 261 -13.02 -16.77 -11.70
CA ARG A 261 -13.40 -15.34 -11.60
C ARG A 261 -14.07 -14.93 -10.29
N VAL A 262 -14.61 -15.87 -9.52
CA VAL A 262 -15.22 -15.68 -8.20
C VAL A 262 -14.58 -16.67 -7.24
N ALA A 263 -14.09 -16.17 -6.09
CA ALA A 263 -13.61 -17.02 -5.00
C ALA A 263 -14.29 -16.61 -3.69
N LEU A 264 -14.77 -17.60 -2.94
CA LEU A 264 -15.27 -17.40 -1.59
C LEU A 264 -14.15 -17.68 -0.59
N LEU A 265 -14.03 -16.84 0.43
CA LEU A 265 -13.06 -17.01 1.50
C LEU A 265 -13.70 -16.63 2.83
N ARG A 266 -13.22 -17.27 3.90
CA ARG A 266 -13.58 -16.94 5.28
C ARG A 266 -12.31 -16.58 6.03
N VAL A 267 -12.24 -15.36 6.55
CA VAL A 267 -11.07 -14.84 7.26
C VAL A 267 -11.56 -14.17 8.54
N GLY A 268 -11.02 -14.57 9.70
CA GLY A 268 -11.47 -14.01 10.98
C GLY A 268 -12.96 -14.30 11.26
N GLY A 269 -13.45 -15.47 10.83
CA GLY A 269 -14.86 -15.87 10.93
C GLY A 269 -15.83 -15.16 9.98
N VAL A 270 -15.38 -14.21 9.16
CA VAL A 270 -16.23 -13.43 8.25
C VAL A 270 -16.14 -13.96 6.82
N GLU A 271 -17.30 -14.15 6.19
CA GLU A 271 -17.39 -14.52 4.77
C GLU A 271 -17.15 -13.32 3.85
N MET A 272 -16.36 -13.56 2.81
CA MET A 272 -15.98 -12.57 1.82
C MET A 272 -16.09 -13.19 0.42
N VAL A 273 -16.23 -12.33 -0.59
CA VAL A 273 -16.15 -12.72 -1.99
C VAL A 273 -15.03 -11.92 -2.66
N ALA A 274 -14.07 -12.64 -3.25
CA ALA A 274 -13.08 -12.08 -4.15
C ALA A 274 -13.58 -12.22 -5.59
N LEU A 275 -13.54 -11.12 -6.33
CA LEU A 275 -13.95 -11.00 -7.72
C LEU A 275 -12.72 -10.68 -8.57
N TRP A 276 -12.54 -11.38 -9.69
CA TRP A 276 -11.46 -11.12 -10.64
C TRP A 276 -12.00 -10.91 -12.06
N GLU A 277 -11.47 -9.90 -12.73
CA GLU A 277 -11.74 -9.62 -14.15
C GLU A 277 -10.45 -9.32 -14.91
N PRO A 278 -10.38 -9.62 -16.21
CA PRO A 278 -9.34 -9.07 -17.07
C PRO A 278 -9.47 -7.54 -17.16
N GLY A 279 -8.39 -6.86 -17.55
CA GLY A 279 -8.45 -5.45 -17.96
C GLY A 279 -7.27 -4.61 -17.48
N ALA A 280 -6.64 -4.95 -16.37
CA ALA A 280 -5.48 -4.21 -15.87
C ALA A 280 -4.17 -4.87 -16.36
N ARG A 281 -3.32 -4.07 -16.99
CA ARG A 281 -1.98 -4.48 -17.38
C ARG A 281 -1.07 -4.50 -16.16
N SER A 282 -0.04 -5.33 -16.22
CA SER A 282 1.01 -5.27 -15.22
C SER A 282 1.93 -4.08 -15.42
N ALA A 283 2.22 -3.39 -14.32
CA ALA A 283 3.27 -2.38 -14.26
C ALA A 283 4.70 -2.94 -14.26
N LEU A 284 4.87 -4.26 -14.12
CA LEU A 284 6.17 -4.92 -13.90
C LEU A 284 6.57 -5.92 -15.01
N ASP A 285 5.80 -5.96 -16.12
CA ASP A 285 5.99 -6.90 -17.22
C ASP A 285 6.93 -6.36 -18.31
N ALA A 286 6.47 -5.35 -19.05
CA ALA A 286 7.21 -4.77 -20.17
C ALA A 286 7.96 -3.49 -19.75
N ALA A 287 8.89 -3.02 -20.60
CA ALA A 287 9.62 -1.76 -20.37
C ALA A 287 8.71 -0.52 -20.38
N GLN A 288 7.59 -0.59 -21.10
CA GLN A 288 6.52 0.42 -21.03
C GLN A 288 5.30 -0.23 -20.38
N VAL A 289 4.76 0.41 -19.34
CA VAL A 289 3.58 -0.09 -18.61
C VAL A 289 2.41 -0.34 -19.58
N ALA A 290 2.21 0.55 -20.55
CA ALA A 290 1.18 0.42 -21.58
C ALA A 290 1.37 -0.77 -22.54
N ARG A 291 2.49 -1.47 -22.48
CA ARG A 291 2.76 -2.70 -23.25
C ARG A 291 2.78 -3.95 -22.38
N GLY A 292 2.55 -3.82 -21.08
CA GLY A 292 2.47 -4.97 -20.18
C GLY A 292 1.29 -5.88 -20.52
N ARG A 293 1.45 -7.17 -20.24
CA ARG A 293 0.38 -8.17 -20.34
C ARG A 293 -0.76 -7.86 -19.37
N ASP A 294 -1.97 -8.25 -19.76
CA ASP A 294 -3.14 -8.24 -18.88
C ASP A 294 -2.94 -9.27 -17.76
N VAL A 295 -2.95 -8.79 -16.52
CA VAL A 295 -2.88 -9.60 -15.28
C VAL A 295 -4.23 -9.66 -14.57
N GLY A 296 -5.20 -8.90 -15.07
CA GLY A 296 -6.49 -8.68 -14.45
C GLY A 296 -6.41 -7.83 -13.19
N GLN A 297 -7.57 -7.66 -12.60
CA GLN A 297 -7.87 -6.75 -11.51
C GLN A 297 -8.81 -7.46 -10.54
N THR A 298 -8.69 -7.13 -9.26
CA THR A 298 -9.44 -7.81 -8.20
C THR A 298 -10.19 -6.82 -7.34
N GLY A 299 -11.22 -7.32 -6.66
CA GLY A 299 -11.87 -6.66 -5.54
C GLY A 299 -12.36 -7.69 -4.54
N VAL A 300 -12.26 -7.39 -3.25
CA VAL A 300 -12.74 -8.26 -2.18
C VAL A 300 -13.81 -7.53 -1.39
N PHE A 301 -14.96 -8.18 -1.21
CA PHE A 301 -16.15 -7.55 -0.68
C PHE A 301 -16.87 -8.40 0.35
N ARG A 302 -17.62 -7.74 1.23
CA ARG A 302 -18.67 -8.38 1.99
C ARG A 302 -19.83 -8.71 1.03
N PRO A 303 -20.23 -9.99 0.89
CA PRO A 303 -21.27 -10.39 -0.06
C PRO A 303 -22.66 -10.14 0.51
N VAL A 304 -22.92 -8.95 1.06
CA VAL A 304 -24.18 -8.62 1.75
C VAL A 304 -24.68 -7.26 1.30
N ILE A 305 -25.97 -7.15 1.01
CA ILE A 305 -26.68 -5.89 0.83
C ILE A 305 -27.88 -5.87 1.78
N GLY A 306 -27.89 -4.92 2.73
CA GLY A 306 -28.89 -4.90 3.80
C GLY A 306 -28.78 -6.19 4.64
N THR A 307 -29.83 -7.02 4.63
CA THR A 307 -29.85 -8.31 5.33
C THR A 307 -29.63 -9.50 4.40
N ARG A 308 -29.46 -9.28 3.10
CA ARG A 308 -29.41 -10.34 2.10
C ARG A 308 -27.98 -10.72 1.76
N ILE A 309 -27.65 -11.99 1.94
CA ILE A 309 -26.39 -12.59 1.47
C ILE A 309 -26.51 -12.86 -0.03
N LEU A 310 -25.49 -12.47 -0.79
CA LEU A 310 -25.41 -12.57 -2.24
C LEU A 310 -24.39 -13.65 -2.65
N GLY A 311 -24.77 -14.49 -3.60
CA GLY A 311 -23.88 -15.46 -4.24
C GLY A 311 -23.60 -15.03 -5.67
N PHE A 312 -22.34 -14.95 -6.06
CA PHE A 312 -21.93 -14.41 -7.36
C PHE A 312 -21.56 -15.52 -8.34
N VAL A 313 -21.85 -15.28 -9.62
CA VAL A 313 -21.34 -16.07 -10.75
C VAL A 313 -20.77 -15.12 -11.79
N ALA A 314 -19.68 -15.52 -12.44
CA ALA A 314 -19.13 -14.74 -13.54
C ALA A 314 -20.06 -14.77 -14.76
N VAL A 315 -20.15 -13.65 -15.49
CA VAL A 315 -20.97 -13.54 -16.70
C VAL A 315 -20.08 -13.63 -17.94
N PRO A 316 -20.49 -14.37 -19.00
CA PRO A 316 -19.81 -14.35 -20.29
C PRO A 316 -19.75 -12.93 -20.86
N GLY A 317 -18.58 -12.49 -21.32
CA GLY A 317 -18.38 -11.12 -21.83
C GLY A 317 -18.01 -10.07 -20.77
N GLY A 318 -17.97 -10.44 -19.49
CA GLY A 318 -17.57 -9.56 -18.39
C GLY A 318 -18.70 -9.32 -17.38
N GLY A 319 -18.32 -8.88 -16.20
CA GLY A 319 -19.18 -8.69 -15.03
C GLY A 319 -19.42 -9.96 -14.22
N PHE A 320 -20.19 -9.77 -13.16
CA PHE A 320 -20.67 -10.79 -12.23
C PHE A 320 -22.18 -10.64 -12.05
N ARG A 321 -22.90 -11.74 -11.85
CA ARG A 321 -24.34 -11.71 -11.54
C ARG A 321 -24.59 -12.31 -10.17
N ASP A 322 -25.36 -11.65 -9.34
CA ASP A 322 -25.81 -12.25 -8.07
C ASP A 322 -27.02 -13.16 -8.30
N ARG A 323 -27.07 -14.29 -7.60
CA ARG A 323 -28.11 -15.32 -7.76
C ARG A 323 -29.46 -14.91 -7.17
N GLN A 324 -29.46 -14.00 -6.20
CA GLN A 324 -30.63 -13.69 -5.38
C GLN A 324 -31.53 -12.62 -6.00
N THR A 325 -30.96 -11.69 -6.76
CA THR A 325 -31.68 -10.60 -7.42
C THR A 325 -31.48 -10.61 -8.93
N GLY A 326 -30.44 -11.30 -9.41
CA GLY A 326 -30.07 -11.31 -10.81
C GLY A 326 -29.41 -10.00 -11.27
N SER A 327 -29.00 -9.13 -10.36
CA SER A 327 -28.30 -7.87 -10.70
C SER A 327 -26.90 -8.17 -11.21
N THR A 328 -26.41 -7.32 -12.12
CA THR A 328 -25.05 -7.41 -12.65
C THR A 328 -24.14 -6.44 -11.91
N TRP A 329 -22.90 -6.83 -11.65
CA TRP A 329 -21.90 -6.13 -10.87
C TRP A 329 -20.58 -6.08 -11.64
N ASN A 330 -19.81 -5.01 -11.44
CA ASN A 330 -18.43 -4.93 -11.93
C ASN A 330 -17.43 -5.32 -10.83
N VAL A 331 -16.14 -5.42 -11.18
CA VAL A 331 -15.06 -5.73 -10.22
C VAL A 331 -14.87 -4.69 -9.10
N LEU A 332 -15.42 -3.48 -9.24
CA LEU A 332 -15.43 -2.45 -8.19
C LEU A 332 -16.54 -2.68 -7.15
N GLY A 333 -17.29 -3.79 -7.26
CA GLY A 333 -18.40 -4.10 -6.37
C GLY A 333 -19.61 -3.18 -6.58
N ILE A 334 -19.72 -2.53 -7.75
CA ILE A 334 -20.84 -1.65 -8.12
C ILE A 334 -21.83 -2.43 -8.97
N ALA A 335 -23.10 -2.44 -8.59
CA ALA A 335 -24.17 -2.99 -9.39
C ALA A 335 -24.42 -2.09 -10.62
N THR A 336 -24.22 -2.62 -11.82
CA THR A 336 -24.33 -1.91 -13.09
C THR A 336 -25.71 -2.05 -13.72
N ALA A 337 -26.44 -3.12 -13.41
CA ALA A 337 -27.78 -3.39 -13.94
C ALA A 337 -28.62 -4.23 -12.98
N GLY A 338 -29.94 -4.29 -13.22
CA GLY A 338 -30.88 -5.06 -12.42
C GLY A 338 -31.39 -4.32 -11.17
N PRO A 339 -32.12 -5.02 -10.28
CA PRO A 339 -32.80 -4.41 -9.13
C PRO A 339 -31.88 -3.65 -8.16
N LEU A 340 -30.60 -4.02 -8.07
CA LEU A 340 -29.62 -3.39 -7.19
C LEU A 340 -28.77 -2.32 -7.90
N ARG A 341 -29.08 -1.92 -9.14
CA ARG A 341 -28.30 -0.93 -9.90
C ARG A 341 -27.94 0.31 -9.06
N GLY A 342 -26.67 0.69 -9.08
CA GLY A 342 -26.11 1.82 -8.34
C GLY A 342 -25.71 1.50 -6.89
N ARG A 343 -26.11 0.34 -6.35
CA ARG A 343 -25.64 -0.13 -5.04
C ARG A 343 -24.18 -0.57 -5.11
N ARG A 344 -23.49 -0.46 -3.97
CA ARG A 344 -22.10 -0.85 -3.79
C ARG A 344 -21.99 -1.89 -2.70
N LEU A 345 -21.15 -2.89 -2.90
CA LEU A 345 -20.72 -3.81 -1.85
C LEU A 345 -19.74 -3.08 -0.93
N GLU A 346 -19.72 -3.47 0.34
CA GLU A 346 -18.72 -2.99 1.28
C GLU A 346 -17.37 -3.68 0.98
N PRO A 347 -16.30 -2.93 0.68
CA PRO A 347 -15.01 -3.51 0.34
C PRO A 347 -14.24 -3.91 1.61
N PHE A 348 -13.44 -4.98 1.50
CA PHE A 348 -12.38 -5.29 2.45
C PHE A 348 -11.04 -4.78 1.94
N VAL A 349 -10.15 -4.44 2.88
CA VAL A 349 -8.73 -4.25 2.58
C VAL A 349 -8.17 -5.57 2.07
N HIS A 350 -7.63 -5.54 0.87
CA HIS A 350 -6.90 -6.63 0.25
C HIS A 350 -5.71 -6.05 -0.50
N VAL A 351 -4.77 -6.92 -0.83
CA VAL A 351 -3.57 -6.56 -1.60
C VAL A 351 -3.33 -7.62 -2.67
N ASP A 352 -3.28 -7.19 -3.92
CA ASP A 352 -2.64 -8.00 -4.96
C ASP A 352 -1.14 -7.90 -4.76
N THR A 353 -0.44 -9.02 -4.57
CA THR A 353 1.00 -9.04 -4.26
C THR A 353 1.63 -10.34 -4.73
N PHE A 354 2.96 -10.42 -4.76
CA PHE A 354 3.65 -11.69 -4.94
C PHE A 354 3.60 -12.56 -3.68
N TRP A 355 3.52 -13.88 -3.86
CA TRP A 355 3.45 -14.86 -2.80
C TRP A 355 4.63 -14.78 -1.84
N PHE A 356 5.84 -14.57 -2.36
CA PHE A 356 7.04 -14.47 -1.51
C PHE A 356 6.89 -13.33 -0.49
N ALA A 357 6.31 -12.19 -0.88
CA ALA A 357 6.13 -11.05 0.00
C ALA A 357 5.00 -11.30 1.00
N TRP A 358 3.86 -11.80 0.52
CA TRP A 358 2.71 -12.09 1.39
C TRP A 358 3.03 -13.11 2.48
N SER A 359 3.57 -14.27 2.09
CA SER A 359 3.93 -15.34 3.03
C SER A 359 5.06 -14.96 3.98
N ALA A 360 5.95 -14.06 3.55
CA ALA A 360 7.00 -13.52 4.40
C ALA A 360 6.44 -12.69 5.55
N PHE A 361 5.42 -11.86 5.32
CA PHE A 361 4.75 -11.09 6.40
C PHE A 361 3.73 -11.92 7.18
N PHE A 362 3.05 -12.87 6.51
CA PHE A 362 1.96 -13.66 7.07
C PHE A 362 2.21 -15.16 6.89
N PRO A 363 3.19 -15.76 7.58
CA PRO A 363 3.57 -17.17 7.38
C PRO A 363 2.43 -18.14 7.70
N GLY A 364 1.55 -17.78 8.65
CA GLY A 364 0.35 -18.54 9.01
C GLY A 364 -0.82 -18.40 8.03
N THR A 365 -0.67 -17.68 6.91
CA THR A 365 -1.74 -17.49 5.93
C THR A 365 -2.31 -18.82 5.45
N ASN A 366 -3.63 -18.93 5.34
CA ASN A 366 -4.25 -20.01 4.57
C ASN A 366 -4.07 -19.70 3.08
N ALA A 367 -3.59 -20.64 2.27
CA ALA A 367 -3.28 -20.40 0.85
C ALA A 367 -3.29 -21.67 0.02
#